data_AF-A0A329RWK5-F1
#
_entry.id   AF-A0A329RWK5-F1
#
_cell.length_a   1.000
_cell.length_b   1.000
_cell.length_c   1.000
_cell.angle_alpha   90.00
_cell.angle_beta   90.00
_cell.angle_gamma   90.00
#
_symmetry.space_group_name_H-M   'P 1'
#
loop_
_entity.id
_entity.type
_entity.pdbx_description
1 polymer ?
#
loop_
_entity_poly.entity_id
_entity_poly.type
_entity_poly.pdbx_seq_one_letter_code
_entity_poly.pdbx_strand_id
1 'polypeptide(L)'
;MDPRGPAAITSVLTPHFSILSNSRVAPVSATTRAFTGVCSDPNPGSCPTIADTFIPRPKDHKLKHTSSQLRLRLQWASAFKIHLLVVRNAVVCCFCAVVANGAFYVGNIFASKSSVDQSLKEFTMAMLVWMAITYAVIMLIAHVPSLMTQKFIKYPTKRPGFWFCAKKLMKKSYVAFAASLTGMIAVGILVQHTRLMHEYFRFRVHFYLAVVNNLTFTAGLMLAVKRIYYDETFQGRDRRSAPSKHNSTTRPKAHRPPKYRHPSYWREYLNQLPNALTIVVAGGYVHIVLTWWQHAGEQASVMTFTVVGVVLKLVLQETARLYVLKKKIRSTRIMCLLVGIPTVLIDTQSRIVLLGTQTNTFLVVGTFALAVAEVALRAAKAAFVVWTTRRRSRALGEKLHEISHSRQNSGEQISSTATLKLEFEFWRKQVISYHTAELTADMYAEYIAIGCSQSIIFWWLGHPLYPVLCVEGVITLSELDVSKVRFNQVAMLGFQCIVEVFVDYVCIVMEMAAGIEFDRIEGLSTFLGALFMTMAVVNINISSGVYLG
;
A
#
# COMPACT_ATOMS: atom_id res chain seq x y z
N MET A 1 -12.35 53.70 -16.36
CA MET A 1 -12.84 52.43 -16.92
C MET A 1 -11.63 51.57 -17.19
N ASP A 2 -11.40 50.57 -16.34
CA ASP A 2 -10.58 49.38 -16.61
C ASP A 2 -10.78 48.40 -15.44
N PRO A 3 -11.21 47.15 -15.67
CA PRO A 3 -11.57 46.22 -14.61
C PRO A 3 -10.35 45.46 -14.09
N ARG A 4 -10.08 45.57 -12.79
CA ARG A 4 -9.13 44.71 -12.08
C ARG A 4 -9.72 43.30 -11.95
N GLY A 5 -9.11 42.34 -12.64
CA GLY A 5 -9.37 40.91 -12.47
C GLY A 5 -8.88 40.38 -11.11
N PRO A 6 -9.48 39.30 -10.58
CA PRO A 6 -9.20 38.79 -9.25
C PRO A 6 -7.85 38.04 -9.17
N ALA A 7 -7.15 38.27 -8.06
CA ALA A 7 -5.91 37.61 -7.70
C ALA A 7 -6.11 36.08 -7.54
N ALA A 8 -5.40 35.30 -8.36
CA ALA A 8 -5.34 33.85 -8.24
C ALA A 8 -4.53 33.47 -6.99
N ILE A 9 -5.25 33.09 -5.93
CA ILE A 9 -4.70 32.40 -4.76
C ILE A 9 -4.42 30.96 -5.20
N THR A 10 -3.21 30.70 -5.69
CA THR A 10 -2.78 29.35 -6.10
C THR A 10 -1.48 28.97 -5.39
N SER A 11 -1.53 28.78 -4.07
CA SER A 11 -0.54 27.96 -3.39
C SER A 11 -1.04 27.57 -2.03
N VAL A 12 -1.27 26.28 -1.79
CA VAL A 12 -1.06 25.56 -0.53
C VAL A 12 -1.50 24.09 -0.77
N LEU A 13 -0.75 23.16 -0.19
CA LEU A 13 -0.93 21.69 -0.19
C LEU A 13 -0.43 20.92 -1.43
N THR A 14 0.89 20.69 -1.48
CA THR A 14 1.44 19.43 -1.98
C THR A 14 1.33 18.37 -0.88
N PRO A 15 0.54 17.28 -1.05
CA PRO A 15 0.49 16.24 -0.03
C PRO A 15 1.75 15.38 -0.09
N HIS A 16 2.60 15.51 0.93
CA HIS A 16 3.75 14.64 1.16
C HIS A 16 3.28 13.38 1.91
N PHE A 17 2.73 12.39 1.17
CA PHE A 17 2.42 11.08 1.75
C PHE A 17 3.71 10.39 2.16
N SER A 18 3.96 10.32 3.48
CA SER A 18 5.21 9.82 4.05
C SER A 18 4.98 8.79 5.15
N ILE A 19 4.25 7.71 4.83
CA ILE A 19 4.11 6.57 5.75
C ILE A 19 5.43 5.80 5.86
N LEU A 20 6.19 5.64 4.77
CA LEU A 20 7.49 4.93 4.75
C LEU A 20 8.51 5.50 3.73
N SER A 21 8.13 6.55 3.00
CA SER A 21 8.86 7.07 1.84
C SER A 21 9.16 8.55 2.00
N ASN A 22 10.06 8.90 2.91
CA ASN A 22 10.73 10.19 2.80
C ASN A 22 11.76 10.09 1.67
N SER A 23 11.59 10.82 0.57
CA SER A 23 12.54 10.87 -0.56
C SER A 23 13.96 11.30 -0.15
N ARG A 24 14.10 11.83 1.06
CA ARG A 24 15.38 12.20 1.68
C ARG A 24 16.13 11.05 2.36
N VAL A 25 15.47 9.90 2.58
CA VAL A 25 15.99 8.72 3.32
C VAL A 25 15.91 7.44 2.47
N ALA A 26 15.35 7.50 1.26
CA ALA A 26 15.34 6.37 0.34
C ALA A 26 16.78 6.02 -0.11
N PRO A 27 17.11 4.71 -0.22
CA PRO A 27 18.41 4.29 -0.74
C PRO A 27 18.57 4.79 -2.17
N VAL A 28 19.71 5.41 -2.43
CA VAL A 28 20.20 5.64 -3.79
C VAL A 28 20.23 4.28 -4.49
N SER A 29 19.63 4.20 -5.67
CA SER A 29 19.63 3.02 -6.53
C SER A 29 21.02 2.38 -6.54
N ALA A 30 21.16 1.23 -5.91
CA ALA A 30 22.29 0.36 -6.16
C ALA A 30 22.07 -0.21 -7.56
N THR A 31 22.84 0.28 -8.53
CA THR A 31 23.02 -0.40 -9.80
C THR A 31 23.65 -1.75 -9.47
N THR A 32 22.83 -2.79 -9.32
CA THR A 32 23.33 -4.16 -9.20
C THR A 32 23.88 -4.55 -10.56
N ARG A 33 25.18 -4.31 -10.79
CA ARG A 33 25.96 -5.13 -11.71
C ARG A 33 25.98 -6.52 -11.09
N ALA A 34 25.05 -7.38 -11.52
CA ALA A 34 25.24 -8.81 -11.37
C ALA A 34 26.40 -9.20 -12.30
N PHE A 35 27.59 -9.26 -11.72
CA PHE A 35 28.70 -10.02 -12.24
C PHE A 35 28.41 -11.49 -11.97
N THR A 36 28.07 -12.24 -13.01
CA THR A 36 28.40 -13.67 -13.18
C THR A 36 28.12 -14.02 -14.64
N GLY A 37 29.19 -14.15 -15.42
CA GLY A 37 29.16 -14.50 -16.83
C GLY A 37 30.55 -14.25 -17.40
N VAL A 38 31.41 -15.26 -17.28
CA VAL A 38 32.79 -15.29 -17.74
C VAL A 38 32.89 -14.76 -19.17
N CYS A 39 33.68 -13.70 -19.35
CA CYS A 39 34.07 -13.19 -20.66
C CYS A 39 35.26 -14.02 -21.13
N SER A 40 35.09 -14.77 -22.22
CA SER A 40 36.20 -15.27 -23.02
C SER A 40 36.36 -14.29 -24.18
N ASP A 41 37.45 -13.53 -24.16
CA ASP A 41 37.85 -12.59 -25.20
C ASP A 41 38.85 -13.30 -26.16
N PRO A 42 39.23 -12.72 -27.32
CA PRO A 42 38.69 -13.10 -28.63
C PRO A 42 39.73 -13.75 -29.55
N ASN A 43 39.29 -14.55 -30.53
CA ASN A 43 40.16 -15.01 -31.61
C ASN A 43 40.02 -14.03 -32.81
N PRO A 44 41.10 -13.36 -33.26
CA PRO A 44 41.05 -12.39 -34.34
C PRO A 44 41.25 -13.09 -35.69
N GLY A 45 40.25 -13.07 -36.56
CA GLY A 45 40.44 -13.42 -37.97
C GLY A 45 39.30 -14.20 -38.59
N SER A 46 38.27 -13.50 -39.05
CA SER A 46 37.50 -13.88 -40.25
C SER A 46 36.47 -12.80 -40.56
N CYS A 47 36.73 -12.00 -41.60
CA CYS A 47 35.69 -11.19 -42.26
C CYS A 47 34.59 -12.12 -42.80
N PRO A 48 33.29 -11.80 -42.65
CA PRO A 48 32.25 -12.54 -43.33
C PRO A 48 32.23 -12.12 -44.81
N THR A 49 32.58 -13.04 -45.70
CA THR A 49 32.42 -12.88 -47.16
C THR A 49 30.96 -13.14 -47.55
N ILE A 50 30.53 -12.48 -48.62
CA ILE A 50 29.17 -12.39 -49.22
C ILE A 50 28.54 -13.74 -49.66
N ALA A 51 29.11 -14.88 -49.28
CA ALA A 51 28.71 -16.22 -49.72
C ALA A 51 27.65 -16.92 -48.85
N ASP A 52 27.31 -16.42 -47.66
CA ASP A 52 26.27 -17.02 -46.80
C ASP A 52 24.82 -16.63 -47.19
N THR A 53 24.65 -15.94 -48.32
CA THR A 53 23.37 -15.36 -48.75
C THR A 53 22.41 -16.36 -49.41
N PHE A 54 22.79 -17.63 -49.60
CA PHE A 54 21.95 -18.61 -50.30
C PHE A 54 21.95 -19.99 -49.61
N ILE A 55 21.25 -20.09 -48.48
CA ILE A 55 20.74 -21.38 -47.99
C ILE A 55 19.23 -21.24 -47.77
N PRO A 56 18.37 -22.05 -48.41
CA PRO A 56 16.94 -22.03 -48.14
C PRO A 56 16.70 -22.54 -46.72
N ARG A 57 16.24 -21.65 -45.84
CA ARG A 57 15.89 -21.97 -44.45
C ARG A 57 14.72 -22.98 -44.44
N PRO A 58 14.84 -24.16 -43.82
CA PRO A 58 13.70 -25.06 -43.68
C PRO A 58 12.63 -24.39 -42.83
N LYS A 59 11.35 -24.62 -43.15
CA LYS A 59 10.19 -24.03 -42.46
C LYS A 59 10.15 -24.49 -40.99
N ASP A 60 10.66 -23.64 -40.11
CA ASP A 60 10.67 -23.79 -38.65
C ASP A 60 9.26 -23.72 -38.04
N HIS A 61 8.45 -24.76 -38.21
CA HIS A 61 7.22 -24.93 -37.43
C HIS A 61 7.49 -25.55 -36.04
N LYS A 62 8.48 -26.45 -35.92
CA LYS A 62 8.86 -27.06 -34.63
C LYS A 62 9.54 -26.06 -33.69
N LEU A 63 10.48 -25.24 -34.18
CA LEU A 63 11.17 -24.25 -33.34
C LEU A 63 10.25 -23.18 -32.77
N LYS A 64 9.23 -22.74 -33.52
CA LYS A 64 8.22 -21.79 -33.03
C LYS A 64 7.40 -22.35 -31.89
N HIS A 65 7.05 -23.64 -31.95
CA HIS A 65 6.28 -24.33 -30.91
C HIS A 65 7.09 -24.55 -29.64
N THR A 66 8.39 -24.87 -29.78
CA THR A 66 9.30 -25.01 -28.63
C THR A 66 9.61 -23.65 -28.00
N SER A 67 9.79 -22.59 -28.80
CA SER A 67 10.01 -21.22 -28.29
C SER A 67 8.76 -20.65 -27.61
N SER A 68 7.56 -20.93 -28.13
CA SER A 68 6.31 -20.48 -27.51
C SER A 68 6.03 -21.22 -26.21
N GLN A 69 6.27 -22.54 -26.15
CA GLN A 69 6.16 -23.32 -24.91
C GLN A 69 7.21 -22.92 -23.87
N LEU A 70 8.44 -22.64 -24.30
CA LEU A 70 9.50 -22.17 -23.41
C LEU A 70 9.18 -20.78 -22.85
N ARG A 71 8.68 -19.87 -23.70
CA ARG A 71 8.21 -18.54 -23.30
C ARG A 71 7.04 -18.63 -22.32
N LEU A 72 6.08 -19.51 -22.58
CA LEU A 72 4.95 -19.75 -21.69
C LEU A 72 5.46 -20.27 -20.33
N ARG A 73 6.28 -21.34 -20.32
CA ARG A 73 6.87 -21.89 -19.08
C ARG A 73 7.66 -20.86 -18.28
N LEU A 74 8.41 -19.98 -18.94
CA LEU A 74 9.14 -18.89 -18.28
C LEU A 74 8.17 -17.89 -17.62
N GLN A 75 7.05 -17.59 -18.28
CA GLN A 75 6.01 -16.70 -17.75
C GLN A 75 5.32 -17.30 -16.52
N TRP A 76 4.98 -18.59 -16.53
CA TRP A 76 4.40 -19.28 -15.37
C TRP A 76 5.33 -19.25 -14.15
N ALA A 77 6.63 -19.49 -14.35
CA ALA A 77 7.63 -19.46 -13.28
C ALA A 77 7.85 -18.04 -12.73
N SER A 78 7.91 -17.04 -13.61
CA SER A 78 8.04 -15.63 -13.21
C SER A 78 6.80 -15.14 -12.46
N ALA A 79 5.61 -15.47 -12.96
CA ALA A 79 4.34 -15.18 -12.32
C ALA A 79 4.27 -15.80 -10.93
N PHE A 80 4.68 -17.07 -10.80
CA PHE A 80 4.69 -17.77 -9.51
C PHE A 80 5.58 -17.08 -8.49
N LYS A 81 6.76 -16.60 -8.91
CA LYS A 81 7.68 -15.86 -8.03
C LYS A 81 7.06 -14.56 -7.52
N ILE A 82 6.44 -13.76 -8.41
CA ILE A 82 5.78 -12.50 -8.02
C ILE A 82 4.62 -12.78 -7.08
N HIS A 83 3.79 -13.76 -7.41
CA HIS A 83 2.63 -14.13 -6.61
C HIS A 83 3.02 -14.66 -5.23
N LEU A 84 4.03 -15.52 -5.15
CA LEU A 84 4.58 -16.02 -3.88
C LEU A 84 5.08 -14.88 -2.97
N LEU A 85 5.68 -13.82 -3.55
CA LEU A 85 6.10 -12.65 -2.77
C LEU A 85 4.90 -11.89 -2.17
N VAL A 86 3.81 -11.75 -2.94
CA VAL A 86 2.58 -11.10 -2.47
C VAL A 86 1.93 -11.93 -1.36
N VAL A 87 1.74 -13.24 -1.60
CA VAL A 87 1.15 -14.17 -0.62
C VAL A 87 1.98 -14.21 0.66
N ARG A 88 3.31 -14.34 0.58
CA ARG A 88 4.21 -14.32 1.75
C ARG A 88 4.01 -13.06 2.58
N ASN A 89 3.99 -11.90 1.93
CA ASN A 89 3.83 -10.63 2.61
C ASN A 89 2.41 -10.49 3.20
N ALA A 90 1.38 -10.97 2.51
CA ALA A 90 0.00 -10.98 3.00
C ALA A 90 -0.17 -11.88 4.24
N VAL A 91 0.44 -13.07 4.27
CA VAL A 91 0.46 -13.95 5.44
C VAL A 91 1.02 -13.24 6.69
N VAL A 92 2.09 -12.46 6.53
CA VAL A 92 2.64 -11.65 7.63
C VAL A 92 1.64 -10.58 8.08
N CYS A 93 0.91 -9.94 7.15
CA CYS A 93 -0.13 -8.98 7.47
C CYS A 93 -1.28 -9.64 8.25
N CYS A 94 -1.74 -10.82 7.81
CA CYS A 94 -2.77 -11.60 8.49
C CYS A 94 -2.34 -11.99 9.91
N PHE A 95 -1.08 -12.44 10.07
CA PHE A 95 -0.52 -12.73 11.39
C PHE A 95 -0.54 -11.50 12.30
N CYS A 96 -0.13 -10.33 11.80
CA CYS A 96 -0.20 -9.08 12.56
C CYS A 96 -1.65 -8.70 12.92
N ALA A 97 -2.62 -8.93 12.04
CA ALA A 97 -4.03 -8.72 12.33
C ALA A 97 -4.54 -9.66 13.43
N VAL A 98 -4.16 -10.94 13.40
CA VAL A 98 -4.51 -11.93 14.44
C VAL A 98 -3.96 -11.53 15.80
N VAL A 99 -2.69 -11.13 15.87
CA VAL A 99 -2.05 -10.68 17.11
C VAL A 99 -2.71 -9.39 17.63
N ALA A 100 -3.00 -8.43 16.75
CA ALA A 100 -3.66 -7.19 17.14
C ALA A 100 -5.08 -7.46 17.68
N ASN A 101 -5.89 -8.24 16.97
CA ASN A 101 -7.24 -8.61 17.42
C ASN A 101 -7.22 -9.40 18.72
N GLY A 102 -6.25 -10.29 18.92
CA GLY A 102 -6.05 -11.00 20.18
C GLY A 102 -5.80 -10.04 21.35
N ALA A 103 -4.99 -8.99 21.14
CA ALA A 103 -4.78 -7.96 22.16
C ALA A 103 -6.06 -7.20 22.50
N PHE A 104 -6.86 -6.84 21.50
CA PHE A 104 -8.18 -6.21 21.72
C PHE A 104 -9.17 -7.14 22.42
N TYR A 105 -9.19 -8.42 22.04
CA TYR A 105 -10.06 -9.43 22.65
C TYR A 105 -9.71 -9.69 24.12
N VAL A 106 -8.45 -9.60 24.52
CA VAL A 106 -8.07 -9.70 25.94
C VAL A 106 -8.67 -8.57 26.79
N GLY A 107 -8.93 -7.40 26.20
CA GLY A 107 -9.49 -6.25 26.91
C GLY A 107 -8.55 -5.75 28.01
N ASN A 108 -9.12 -5.36 29.15
CA ASN A 108 -8.37 -4.88 30.32
C ASN A 108 -7.74 -6.06 31.10
N ILE A 109 -6.43 -6.28 30.90
CA ILE A 109 -5.67 -7.32 31.64
C ILE A 109 -5.76 -7.12 33.16
N PHE A 110 -5.81 -5.87 33.63
CA PHE A 110 -5.79 -5.56 35.07
C PHE A 110 -7.15 -5.77 35.75
N ALA A 111 -8.23 -5.91 34.99
CA ALA A 111 -9.56 -6.11 35.55
C ALA A 111 -9.76 -7.52 36.13
N SER A 112 -8.86 -8.48 35.84
CA SER A 112 -9.00 -9.90 36.22
C SER A 112 -10.35 -10.52 35.80
N LYS A 113 -11.00 -9.95 34.79
CA LYS A 113 -12.29 -10.37 34.21
C LYS A 113 -12.11 -10.64 32.72
N SER A 114 -12.89 -11.59 32.20
CA SER A 114 -13.00 -11.79 30.75
C SER A 114 -13.47 -10.51 30.06
N SER A 115 -13.06 -10.26 28.82
CA SER A 115 -13.49 -9.07 28.06
C SER A 115 -15.00 -8.99 27.88
N VAL A 116 -15.67 -10.14 27.86
CA VAL A 116 -17.12 -10.30 27.75
C VAL A 116 -17.83 -9.72 28.98
N ASP A 117 -17.20 -9.79 30.15
CA ASP A 117 -17.75 -9.34 31.44
C ASP A 117 -17.27 -7.94 31.84
N GLN A 118 -16.44 -7.30 31.01
CA GLN A 118 -15.94 -5.96 31.27
C GLN A 118 -17.00 -4.92 30.93
N SER A 119 -17.08 -3.86 31.73
CA SER A 119 -17.96 -2.75 31.40
C SER A 119 -17.48 -2.04 30.13
N LEU A 120 -18.40 -1.44 29.37
CA LEU A 120 -18.07 -0.67 28.16
C LEU A 120 -17.00 0.40 28.43
N LYS A 121 -17.04 1.03 29.61
CA LYS A 121 -16.07 2.04 30.04
C LYS A 121 -14.66 1.48 30.25
N GLU A 122 -14.55 0.32 30.91
CA GLU A 122 -13.27 -0.36 31.15
C GLU A 122 -12.70 -0.88 29.83
N PHE A 123 -13.54 -1.48 29.00
CA PHE A 123 -13.15 -2.03 27.71
C PHE A 123 -12.70 -0.93 26.75
N THR A 124 -13.41 0.20 26.69
CA THR A 124 -13.02 1.37 25.86
C THR A 124 -11.64 1.90 26.25
N MET A 125 -11.36 1.99 27.55
CA MET A 125 -10.05 2.42 28.04
C MET A 125 -8.95 1.45 27.62
N ALA A 126 -9.17 0.16 27.81
CA ALA A 126 -8.22 -0.88 27.39
C ALA A 126 -8.00 -0.85 25.87
N MET A 127 -9.07 -0.70 25.09
CA MET A 127 -9.03 -0.59 23.64
C MET A 127 -8.16 0.60 23.19
N LEU A 128 -8.33 1.79 23.79
CA LEU A 128 -7.49 2.97 23.47
C LEU A 128 -6.01 2.74 23.78
N VAL A 129 -5.72 2.09 24.91
CA VAL A 129 -4.34 1.72 25.28
C VAL A 129 -3.77 0.70 24.29
N TRP A 130 -4.53 -0.33 23.93
CA TRP A 130 -4.13 -1.30 22.92
C TRP A 130 -3.90 -0.67 21.55
N MET A 131 -4.76 0.26 21.12
CA MET A 131 -4.56 1.01 19.89
C MET A 131 -3.21 1.74 19.87
N ALA A 132 -2.79 2.39 20.97
CA ALA A 132 -1.48 3.02 21.05
C ALA A 132 -0.34 1.99 21.00
N ILE A 133 -0.46 0.89 21.74
CA ILE A 133 0.59 -0.14 21.82
C ILE A 133 0.76 -0.84 20.47
N THR A 134 -0.32 -1.37 19.88
CA THR A 134 -0.28 -2.09 18.61
C THR A 134 0.19 -1.18 17.47
N TYR A 135 -0.29 0.06 17.42
CA TYR A 135 0.16 1.06 16.44
C TYR A 135 1.64 1.40 16.62
N ALA A 136 2.09 1.58 17.85
CA ALA A 136 3.50 1.90 18.11
C ALA A 136 4.43 0.75 17.71
N VAL A 137 4.09 -0.48 18.09
CA VAL A 137 4.85 -1.69 17.75
C VAL A 137 4.91 -1.88 16.25
N ILE A 138 3.78 -1.79 15.53
CA ILE A 138 3.77 -2.04 14.09
C ILE A 138 4.54 -0.97 13.32
N MET A 139 4.41 0.29 13.71
CA MET A 139 5.14 1.40 13.10
C MET A 139 6.64 1.30 13.33
N LEU A 140 7.07 0.86 14.53
CA LEU A 140 8.47 0.56 14.80
C LEU A 140 9.01 -0.52 13.87
N ILE A 141 8.32 -1.68 13.78
CA ILE A 141 8.72 -2.81 12.95
C ILE A 141 8.78 -2.39 11.47
N ALA A 142 7.78 -1.65 10.98
CA ALA A 142 7.70 -1.20 9.59
C ALA A 142 8.89 -0.31 9.18
N HIS A 143 9.46 0.46 10.10
CA HIS A 143 10.60 1.34 9.83
C HIS A 143 11.97 0.66 9.95
N VAL A 144 12.05 -0.51 10.59
CA VAL A 144 13.32 -1.24 10.76
C VAL A 144 13.95 -1.64 9.42
N PRO A 145 13.24 -2.23 8.44
CA PRO A 145 13.82 -2.60 7.15
C PRO A 145 14.47 -1.41 6.42
N SER A 146 13.87 -0.22 6.53
CA SER A 146 14.43 1.00 5.93
C SER A 146 15.82 1.33 6.50
N LEU A 147 15.99 1.20 7.82
CA LEU A 147 17.28 1.40 8.49
C LEU A 147 18.26 0.25 8.23
N MET A 148 17.77 -0.97 8.03
CA MET A 148 18.63 -2.14 7.75
C MET A 148 19.37 -2.05 6.41
N THR A 149 18.83 -1.27 5.46
CA THR A 149 19.48 -1.02 4.18
C THR A 149 20.61 0.03 4.26
N GLN A 150 20.79 0.69 5.40
CA GLN A 150 21.76 1.76 5.58
C GLN A 150 23.08 1.26 6.18
N LYS A 151 24.19 1.96 5.88
CA LYS A 151 25.51 1.69 6.47
C LYS A 151 25.76 2.60 7.67
N PHE A 152 25.83 2.00 8.86
CA PHE A 152 26.06 2.74 10.10
C PHE A 152 27.55 3.06 10.28
N ILE A 153 27.85 4.26 10.79
CA ILE A 153 29.23 4.73 11.04
C ILE A 153 29.94 3.83 12.05
N LYS A 154 29.21 3.35 13.07
CA LYS A 154 29.75 2.48 14.13
C LYS A 154 30.15 1.08 13.61
N TYR A 155 29.55 0.62 12.50
CA TYR A 155 29.80 -0.70 11.93
C TYR A 155 29.84 -0.60 10.39
N PRO A 156 30.94 -0.09 9.81
CA PRO A 156 31.02 0.23 8.37
C PRO A 156 30.94 -1.00 7.46
N THR A 157 31.40 -2.16 7.95
CA THR A 157 31.58 -3.38 7.15
C THR A 157 30.45 -4.40 7.29
N LYS A 158 29.57 -4.27 8.30
CA LYS A 158 28.48 -5.22 8.55
C LYS A 158 27.12 -4.58 8.31
N ARG A 159 26.21 -5.31 7.65
CA ARG A 159 24.80 -4.90 7.59
C ARG A 159 24.22 -4.95 9.01
N PRO A 160 23.50 -3.90 9.45
CA PRO A 160 22.92 -3.88 10.78
C PRO A 160 21.81 -4.94 10.91
N GLY A 161 21.83 -5.68 12.01
CA GLY A 161 20.78 -6.66 12.32
C GLY A 161 19.45 -5.98 12.67
N PHE A 162 18.35 -6.74 12.54
CA PHE A 162 17.00 -6.29 12.88
C PHE A 162 16.91 -5.74 14.32
N TRP A 163 17.37 -6.53 15.29
CA TRP A 163 17.35 -6.17 16.71
C TRP A 163 18.17 -4.92 17.05
N PHE A 164 19.28 -4.71 16.35
CA PHE A 164 20.12 -3.52 16.53
C PHE A 164 19.35 -2.25 16.13
N CYS A 165 18.73 -2.26 14.95
CA CYS A 165 17.91 -1.15 14.46
C CYS A 165 16.67 -0.93 15.34
N ALA A 166 15.96 -2.00 15.71
CA ALA A 166 14.77 -1.94 16.55
C ALA A 166 15.07 -1.34 17.93
N LYS A 167 16.08 -1.86 18.65
CA LYS A 167 16.48 -1.35 19.98
C LYS A 167 16.85 0.13 19.93
N LYS A 168 17.57 0.53 18.88
CA LYS A 168 17.98 1.93 18.70
C LYS A 168 16.80 2.84 18.40
N LEU A 169 15.86 2.38 17.57
CA LEU A 169 14.66 3.12 17.23
C LEU A 169 13.79 3.31 18.48
N MET A 170 13.53 2.23 19.23
CA MET A 170 12.80 2.28 20.51
C MET A 170 13.44 3.27 21.48
N LYS A 171 14.77 3.24 21.67
CA LYS A 171 15.47 4.16 22.57
C LYS A 171 15.35 5.63 22.14
N LYS A 172 15.19 5.92 20.85
CA LYS A 172 15.06 7.31 20.37
C LYS A 172 13.61 7.80 20.26
N SER A 173 12.64 6.88 20.20
CA SER A 173 11.21 7.22 20.12
C SER A 173 10.46 7.05 21.45
N TYR A 174 11.10 6.61 22.53
CA TYR A 174 10.43 6.32 23.81
C TYR A 174 9.64 7.51 24.38
N VAL A 175 10.14 8.73 24.27
CA VAL A 175 9.44 9.94 24.76
C VAL A 175 8.14 10.15 23.98
N ALA A 176 8.18 9.96 22.65
CA ALA A 176 7.00 10.09 21.81
C ALA A 176 5.99 8.96 22.08
N PHE A 177 6.49 7.75 22.38
CA PHE A 177 5.65 6.63 22.80
C PHE A 177 4.97 6.93 24.13
N ALA A 178 5.71 7.38 25.15
CA ALA A 178 5.16 7.75 26.45
C ALA A 178 4.12 8.87 26.31
N ALA A 179 4.43 9.92 25.54
CA ALA A 179 3.49 11.02 25.28
C ALA A 179 2.19 10.53 24.61
N SER A 180 2.28 9.66 23.61
CA SER A 180 1.10 9.08 22.96
C SER A 180 0.34 8.16 23.92
N LEU A 181 1.01 7.32 24.70
CA LEU A 181 0.33 6.45 25.66
C LEU A 181 -0.41 7.27 26.73
N THR A 182 0.24 8.29 27.30
CA THR A 182 -0.40 9.24 28.24
C THR A 182 -1.58 9.95 27.60
N GLY A 183 -1.47 10.35 26.33
CA GLY A 183 -2.58 10.94 25.58
C GLY A 183 -3.77 9.99 25.42
N MET A 184 -3.54 8.70 25.14
CA MET A 184 -4.64 7.72 25.04
C MET A 184 -5.31 7.51 26.40
N ILE A 185 -4.53 7.43 27.47
CA ILE A 185 -5.04 7.30 28.84
C ILE A 185 -5.91 8.52 29.18
N ALA A 186 -5.45 9.74 28.87
CA ALA A 186 -6.21 10.96 29.10
C ALA A 186 -7.54 10.98 28.29
N VAL A 187 -7.50 10.56 27.03
CA VAL A 187 -8.72 10.42 26.20
C VAL A 187 -9.67 9.40 26.80
N GLY A 188 -9.17 8.25 27.27
CA GLY A 188 -10.01 7.23 27.88
C GLY A 188 -10.65 7.71 29.20
N ILE A 189 -9.90 8.39 30.06
CA ILE A 189 -10.43 9.02 31.28
C ILE A 189 -11.52 10.04 30.92
N LEU A 190 -11.29 10.89 29.90
CA LEU A 190 -12.26 11.87 29.44
C LEU A 190 -13.57 11.18 28.99
N VAL A 191 -13.46 10.11 28.20
CA VAL A 191 -14.59 9.32 27.70
C VAL A 191 -15.38 8.67 28.84
N GLN A 192 -14.71 8.21 29.91
CA GLN A 192 -15.37 7.61 31.06
C GLN A 192 -16.16 8.60 31.93
N HIS A 193 -15.65 9.83 32.06
CA HIS A 193 -16.19 10.87 32.95
C HIS A 193 -17.17 11.81 32.25
N THR A 194 -17.14 11.89 30.92
CA THR A 194 -17.96 12.83 30.15
C THR A 194 -19.09 12.10 29.43
N ARG A 195 -20.32 12.19 29.98
CA ARG A 195 -21.54 11.69 29.31
C ARG A 195 -21.74 12.29 27.91
N LEU A 196 -21.22 13.51 27.68
CA LEU A 196 -21.25 14.23 26.41
C LEU A 196 -20.73 13.39 25.23
N MET A 197 -19.71 12.55 25.46
CA MET A 197 -19.06 11.76 24.40
C MET A 197 -19.88 10.55 23.94
N HIS A 198 -20.83 10.08 24.76
CA HIS A 198 -21.74 8.98 24.44
C HIS A 198 -23.14 9.45 24.08
N GLU A 199 -23.66 10.51 24.72
CA GLU A 199 -25.04 10.98 24.54
C GLU A 199 -25.21 11.97 23.37
N TYR A 200 -24.24 12.83 23.08
CA TYR A 200 -24.39 13.90 22.07
C TYR A 200 -23.67 13.62 20.74
N PHE A 201 -22.63 12.78 20.72
CA PHE A 201 -21.85 12.52 19.52
C PHE A 201 -22.07 11.11 18.98
N ARG A 202 -22.97 10.98 18.00
CA ARG A 202 -23.16 9.75 17.19
C ARG A 202 -21.86 9.26 16.52
N PHE A 203 -20.90 10.16 16.27
CA PHE A 203 -19.63 9.90 15.58
C PHE A 203 -18.46 9.52 16.54
N ARG A 204 -18.70 8.61 17.50
CA ARG A 204 -17.67 7.94 18.35
C ARG A 204 -16.33 8.66 18.46
N VAL A 205 -16.36 9.86 19.06
CA VAL A 205 -15.27 10.85 18.97
C VAL A 205 -13.95 10.33 19.56
N HIS A 206 -14.02 9.36 20.47
CA HIS A 206 -12.86 8.68 21.05
C HIS A 206 -11.93 8.07 19.98
N PHE A 207 -12.48 7.51 18.89
CA PHE A 207 -11.69 6.96 17.79
C PHE A 207 -10.87 8.06 17.09
N TYR A 208 -11.50 9.20 16.76
CA TYR A 208 -10.81 10.30 16.07
C TYR A 208 -9.74 10.95 16.94
N LEU A 209 -10.01 11.10 18.24
CA LEU A 209 -9.01 11.55 19.22
C LEU A 209 -7.83 10.56 19.30
N ALA A 210 -8.11 9.25 19.24
CA ALA A 210 -7.06 8.24 19.19
C ALA A 210 -6.19 8.36 17.93
N VAL A 211 -6.79 8.62 16.75
CA VAL A 211 -6.04 8.86 15.51
C VAL A 211 -5.13 10.08 15.62
N VAL A 212 -5.64 11.19 16.15
CA VAL A 212 -4.84 12.42 16.39
C VAL A 212 -3.70 12.14 17.37
N ASN A 213 -3.95 11.36 18.41
CA ASN A 213 -2.92 11.02 19.38
C ASN A 213 -1.87 10.02 18.84
N ASN A 214 -2.25 9.12 17.94
CA ASN A 214 -1.30 8.27 17.21
C ASN A 214 -0.41 9.07 16.25
N LEU A 215 -0.90 10.21 15.73
CA LEU A 215 -0.09 11.12 14.92
C LEU A 215 1.10 11.70 15.70
N THR A 216 0.94 11.93 17.01
CA THR A 216 2.03 12.33 17.91
C THR A 216 3.16 11.30 17.92
N PHE A 217 2.82 10.02 18.03
CA PHE A 217 3.81 8.95 17.97
C PHE A 217 4.49 8.89 16.61
N THR A 218 3.72 8.94 15.51
CA THR A 218 4.26 8.89 14.15
C THR A 218 5.23 10.04 13.87
N ALA A 219 4.91 11.26 14.29
CA ALA A 219 5.79 12.42 14.15
C ALA A 219 7.10 12.22 14.93
N GLY A 220 7.02 11.73 16.16
CA GLY A 220 8.18 11.45 17.01
C GLY A 220 9.06 10.32 16.46
N LEU A 221 8.44 9.24 15.98
CA LEU A 221 9.13 8.12 15.35
C LEU A 221 9.86 8.56 14.09
N MET A 222 9.21 9.31 13.21
CA MET A 222 9.81 9.83 11.99
C MET A 222 10.97 10.79 12.26
N LEU A 223 10.86 11.59 13.31
CA LEU A 223 11.97 12.42 13.78
C LEU A 223 13.15 11.55 14.26
N ALA A 224 12.89 10.48 15.01
CA ALA A 224 13.91 9.54 15.45
C ALA A 224 14.60 8.84 14.27
N VAL A 225 13.84 8.35 13.28
CA VAL A 225 14.38 7.76 12.04
C VAL A 225 15.28 8.74 11.31
N LYS A 226 14.86 10.00 11.14
CA LYS A 226 15.68 11.03 10.46
C LYS A 226 16.96 11.31 11.23
N ARG A 227 16.91 11.45 12.56
CA ARG A 227 18.12 11.64 13.38
C ARG A 227 19.10 10.47 13.24
N ILE A 228 18.60 9.24 13.30
CA ILE A 228 19.44 8.04 13.10
C ILE A 228 20.08 8.08 11.71
N TYR A 229 19.30 8.34 10.67
CA TYR A 229 19.80 8.39 9.31
C TYR A 229 20.88 9.47 9.13
N TYR A 230 20.62 10.72 9.49
CA TYR A 230 21.53 11.82 9.22
C TYR A 230 22.77 11.84 10.12
N ASP A 231 22.65 11.45 11.39
CA ASP A 231 23.74 11.57 12.35
C ASP A 231 24.59 10.30 12.45
N GLU A 232 24.04 9.12 12.10
CA GLU A 232 24.67 7.84 12.39
C GLU A 232 24.93 6.95 11.17
N THR A 233 24.54 7.38 9.96
CA THR A 233 24.80 6.64 8.71
C THR A 233 25.73 7.42 7.79
N PHE A 234 26.53 6.69 7.01
CA PHE A 234 27.38 7.31 5.98
C PHE A 234 26.54 8.01 4.90
N GLN A 235 25.48 7.36 4.41
CA GLN A 235 24.61 7.92 3.39
C GLN A 235 23.96 9.24 3.83
N GLY A 236 23.57 9.35 5.11
CA GLY A 236 23.05 10.58 5.68
C GLY A 236 24.10 11.68 5.82
N ARG A 237 25.32 11.31 6.27
CA ARG A 237 26.45 12.24 6.44
C ARG A 237 26.96 12.77 5.10
N ASP A 238 27.15 11.91 4.11
CA ASP A 238 27.59 12.29 2.77
C ASP A 238 26.57 13.21 2.11
N ARG A 239 25.26 12.93 2.30
CA ARG A 239 24.18 13.78 1.79
C ARG A 239 24.07 15.12 2.51
N ARG A 240 24.54 15.21 3.77
CA ARG A 240 24.67 16.46 4.52
C ARG A 240 25.86 17.30 4.04
N SER A 241 26.93 16.63 3.63
CA SER A 241 28.16 17.26 3.14
C SER A 241 28.15 17.55 1.64
N ALA A 242 27.21 16.98 0.88
CA ALA A 242 27.12 17.15 -0.56
C ALA A 242 26.84 18.63 -0.93
N PRO A 243 27.65 19.24 -1.81
CA PRO A 243 27.40 20.60 -2.29
C PRO A 243 26.09 20.65 -3.09
N SER A 244 25.31 21.69 -2.88
CA SER A 244 24.08 21.96 -3.64
C SER A 244 24.45 22.19 -5.11
N LYS A 245 24.07 21.29 -6.01
CA LYS A 245 24.24 21.43 -7.47
C LYS A 245 23.26 22.47 -8.05
N HIS A 246 23.31 23.71 -7.57
CA HIS A 246 22.58 24.81 -8.19
C HIS A 246 23.56 25.89 -8.67
N ASN A 247 23.70 25.96 -9.99
CA ASN A 247 24.18 27.05 -10.83
C ASN A 247 25.59 27.60 -10.55
N SER A 248 26.58 26.99 -11.22
CA SER A 248 27.92 27.56 -11.37
C SER A 248 28.09 28.25 -12.73
N THR A 249 27.69 29.52 -12.81
CA THR A 249 28.25 30.47 -13.79
C THR A 249 28.30 31.85 -13.14
N THR A 250 29.12 32.01 -12.09
CA THR A 250 29.86 33.24 -11.76
C THR A 250 30.57 33.13 -10.39
N ARG A 251 31.91 33.25 -10.44
CA ARG A 251 32.90 33.48 -9.36
C ARG A 251 32.89 32.57 -8.10
N PRO A 252 34.08 32.12 -7.63
CA PRO A 252 34.21 31.28 -6.46
C PRO A 252 34.09 32.13 -5.18
N LYS A 253 32.85 32.42 -4.74
CA LYS A 253 32.63 32.77 -3.33
C LYS A 253 32.63 31.47 -2.53
N ALA A 254 33.41 31.41 -1.45
CA ALA A 254 33.50 30.28 -0.53
C ALA A 254 32.10 29.74 -0.18
N HIS A 255 31.70 28.68 -0.87
CA HIS A 255 30.34 28.17 -0.83
C HIS A 255 30.21 27.34 0.45
N ARG A 256 29.66 27.92 1.51
CA ARG A 256 29.35 27.17 2.74
C ARG A 256 28.38 26.03 2.38
N PRO A 257 28.65 24.77 2.78
CA PRO A 257 27.73 23.67 2.53
C PRO A 257 26.36 24.00 3.16
N PRO A 258 25.25 23.60 2.52
CA PRO A 258 23.92 23.87 3.05
C PRO A 258 23.82 23.34 4.49
N LYS A 259 23.66 24.25 5.46
CA LYS A 259 23.47 23.87 6.87
C LYS A 259 22.20 23.03 6.97
N TYR A 260 22.38 21.73 7.23
CA TYR A 260 21.27 20.86 7.61
C TYR A 260 20.58 21.45 8.84
N ARG A 261 19.35 21.94 8.65
CA ARG A 261 18.49 22.43 9.73
C ARG A 261 17.85 21.21 10.38
N HIS A 262 18.04 21.06 11.68
CA HIS A 262 17.43 19.95 12.42
C HIS A 262 15.92 19.93 12.17
N PRO A 263 15.34 18.77 11.82
CA PRO A 263 13.91 18.65 11.60
C PRO A 263 13.17 19.04 12.88
N SER A 264 12.23 19.99 12.77
CA SER A 264 11.36 20.36 13.89
C SER A 264 10.22 19.36 14.02
N TYR A 265 9.86 19.05 15.26
CA TYR A 265 8.77 18.12 15.57
C TYR A 265 7.45 18.56 14.93
N TRP A 266 7.09 19.85 15.09
CA TRP A 266 5.84 20.41 14.57
C TRP A 266 5.73 20.32 13.04
N ARG A 267 6.85 20.51 12.33
CA ARG A 267 6.88 20.34 10.88
C ARG A 267 6.66 18.89 10.50
N GLU A 268 7.21 17.95 11.26
CA GLU A 268 6.98 16.53 10.99
C GLU A 268 5.53 16.12 11.25
N TYR A 269 4.95 16.62 12.33
CA TYR A 269 3.54 16.44 12.65
C TYR A 269 2.62 16.92 11.51
N LEU A 270 2.84 18.14 11.00
CA LEU A 270 2.11 18.66 9.85
C LEU A 270 2.30 17.83 8.57
N ASN A 271 3.51 17.33 8.32
CA ASN A 271 3.78 16.51 7.12
C ASN A 271 3.05 15.17 7.15
N GLN A 272 2.69 14.68 8.35
CA GLN A 272 2.02 13.40 8.54
C GLN A 272 0.48 13.55 8.59
N LEU A 273 -0.02 14.78 8.66
CA LEU A 273 -1.45 15.09 8.70
C LEU A 273 -2.26 14.50 7.52
N PRO A 274 -1.77 14.51 6.25
CA PRO A 274 -2.50 13.87 5.15
C PRO A 274 -2.74 12.37 5.35
N ASN A 275 -1.79 11.66 5.97
CA ASN A 275 -1.94 10.23 6.25
C ASN A 275 -2.99 9.99 7.34
N ALA A 276 -2.98 10.82 8.40
CA ALA A 276 -4.01 10.77 9.43
C ALA A 276 -5.39 11.10 8.87
N LEU A 277 -5.48 12.09 7.97
CA LEU A 277 -6.72 12.45 7.29
C LEU A 277 -7.29 11.27 6.48
N THR A 278 -6.45 10.48 5.81
CA THR A 278 -6.90 9.25 5.13
C THR A 278 -7.53 8.26 6.09
N ILE A 279 -6.95 8.06 7.28
CA ILE A 279 -7.50 7.18 8.31
C ILE A 279 -8.82 7.73 8.87
N VAL A 280 -8.89 9.04 9.12
CA VAL A 280 -10.11 9.74 9.57
C VAL A 280 -11.23 9.59 8.54
N VAL A 281 -10.94 9.79 7.24
CA VAL A 281 -11.91 9.62 6.16
C VAL A 281 -12.37 8.17 6.05
N ALA A 282 -11.45 7.20 6.18
CA ALA A 282 -11.80 5.78 6.18
C ALA A 282 -12.72 5.42 7.36
N GLY A 283 -12.39 5.86 8.58
CA GLY A 283 -13.28 5.67 9.74
C GLY A 283 -14.63 6.36 9.57
N GLY A 284 -14.64 7.57 9.01
CA GLY A 284 -15.86 8.31 8.68
C GLY A 284 -16.75 7.59 7.67
N TYR A 285 -16.16 6.99 6.64
CA TYR A 285 -16.88 6.14 5.68
C TYR A 285 -17.56 4.97 6.40
N VAL A 286 -16.85 4.23 7.26
CA VAL A 286 -17.43 3.11 8.02
C VAL A 286 -18.55 3.57 8.94
N HIS A 287 -18.40 4.73 9.58
CA HIS A 287 -19.44 5.31 10.41
C HIS A 287 -20.71 5.65 9.64
N ILE A 288 -20.58 6.34 8.50
CA ILE A 288 -21.73 6.71 7.65
C ILE A 288 -22.47 5.45 7.22
N VAL A 289 -21.72 4.44 6.80
CA VAL A 289 -22.24 3.14 6.41
C VAL A 289 -22.99 2.48 7.56
N LEU A 290 -22.38 2.41 8.74
CA LEU A 290 -22.99 1.74 9.90
C LEU A 290 -24.27 2.45 10.35
N THR A 291 -24.28 3.79 10.30
CA THR A 291 -25.52 4.55 10.58
C THR A 291 -26.58 4.31 9.52
N TRP A 292 -26.21 4.21 8.24
CA TRP A 292 -27.13 3.90 7.16
C TRP A 292 -27.70 2.48 7.29
N TRP A 293 -26.84 1.52 7.69
CA TRP A 293 -27.21 0.14 7.96
C TRP A 293 -28.33 0.03 8.99
N GLN A 294 -28.25 0.79 10.07
CA GLN A 294 -29.28 0.79 11.12
C GLN A 294 -30.63 1.39 10.66
N HIS A 295 -30.68 2.14 9.55
CA HIS A 295 -31.89 2.80 9.07
C HIS A 295 -32.49 2.12 7.82
N ALA A 296 -31.69 1.47 7.00
CA ALA A 296 -32.14 0.77 5.79
C ALA A 296 -32.23 -0.74 6.07
N GLY A 297 -33.39 -1.36 5.81
CA GLY A 297 -33.62 -2.79 6.06
C GLY A 297 -32.51 -3.72 5.51
N GLU A 298 -32.32 -4.86 6.17
CA GLU A 298 -31.09 -5.67 6.11
C GLU A 298 -30.60 -5.99 4.70
N GLN A 299 -31.44 -6.51 3.81
CA GLN A 299 -30.98 -7.00 2.50
C GLN A 299 -30.68 -5.90 1.47
N ALA A 300 -31.52 -4.85 1.42
CA ALA A 300 -31.31 -3.71 0.52
C ALA A 300 -30.05 -2.92 0.91
N SER A 301 -29.78 -2.85 2.23
CA SER A 301 -28.63 -2.16 2.79
C SER A 301 -27.29 -2.82 2.42
N VAL A 302 -27.20 -4.16 2.43
CA VAL A 302 -25.97 -4.89 2.02
C VAL A 302 -25.60 -4.62 0.58
N MET A 303 -26.59 -4.73 -0.30
CA MET A 303 -26.37 -4.58 -1.74
C MET A 303 -25.96 -3.14 -2.07
N THR A 304 -26.65 -2.15 -1.52
CA THR A 304 -26.27 -0.73 -1.67
C THR A 304 -24.86 -0.49 -1.11
N PHE A 305 -24.54 -1.03 0.07
CA PHE A 305 -23.23 -0.87 0.67
C PHE A 305 -22.10 -1.47 -0.18
N THR A 306 -22.30 -2.68 -0.69
CA THR A 306 -21.32 -3.37 -1.55
C THR A 306 -21.10 -2.62 -2.85
N VAL A 307 -22.18 -2.18 -3.50
CA VAL A 307 -22.10 -1.40 -4.75
C VAL A 307 -21.40 -0.05 -4.50
N VAL A 308 -21.75 0.67 -3.43
CA VAL A 308 -21.11 1.95 -3.08
C VAL A 308 -19.63 1.75 -2.76
N GLY A 309 -19.26 0.69 -2.03
CA GLY A 309 -17.86 0.35 -1.75
C GLY A 309 -17.05 0.10 -3.03
N VAL A 310 -17.59 -0.71 -3.95
CA VAL A 310 -16.95 -0.99 -5.25
C VAL A 310 -16.83 0.28 -6.09
N VAL A 311 -17.89 1.09 -6.18
CA VAL A 311 -17.86 2.37 -6.92
C VAL A 311 -16.82 3.31 -6.32
N LEU A 312 -16.78 3.44 -5.00
CA LEU A 312 -15.81 4.29 -4.31
C LEU A 312 -14.37 3.81 -4.57
N LYS A 313 -14.12 2.49 -4.50
CA LYS A 313 -12.84 1.87 -4.85
C LYS A 313 -12.41 2.25 -6.28
N LEU A 314 -13.30 2.07 -7.26
CA LEU A 314 -12.99 2.37 -8.67
C LEU A 314 -12.73 3.86 -8.90
N VAL A 315 -13.53 4.75 -8.30
CA VAL A 315 -13.34 6.20 -8.39
C VAL A 315 -11.99 6.62 -7.80
N LEU A 316 -11.59 6.04 -6.67
CA LEU A 316 -10.30 6.32 -6.05
C LEU A 316 -9.14 5.81 -6.91
N GLN A 317 -9.23 4.60 -7.45
CA GLN A 317 -8.23 4.04 -8.36
C GLN A 317 -8.07 4.87 -9.65
N GLU A 318 -9.16 5.37 -10.24
CA GLU A 318 -9.05 6.19 -11.46
C GLU A 318 -8.60 7.62 -11.14
N THR A 319 -9.05 8.21 -10.02
CA THR A 319 -8.57 9.53 -9.55
C THR A 319 -7.06 9.49 -9.29
N ALA A 320 -6.59 8.41 -8.67
CA ALA A 320 -5.18 8.13 -8.44
C ALA A 320 -4.37 8.10 -9.75
N ARG A 321 -4.90 7.43 -10.77
CA ARG A 321 -4.31 7.35 -12.10
C ARG A 321 -4.19 8.72 -12.75
N LEU A 322 -5.30 9.47 -12.77
CA LEU A 322 -5.34 10.83 -13.32
C LEU A 322 -4.34 11.74 -12.61
N TYR A 323 -4.24 11.64 -11.28
CA TYR A 323 -3.29 12.41 -10.49
C TYR A 323 -1.83 12.07 -10.82
N VAL A 324 -1.48 10.77 -10.86
CA VAL A 324 -0.13 10.30 -11.18
C VAL A 324 0.30 10.77 -12.57
N LEU A 325 -0.57 10.64 -13.56
CA LEU A 325 -0.31 11.07 -14.93
C LEU A 325 -0.19 12.59 -15.04
N LYS A 326 -1.13 13.36 -14.46
CA LYS A 326 -1.13 14.83 -14.49
C LYS A 326 0.09 15.42 -13.79
N LYS A 327 0.53 14.84 -12.67
CA LYS A 327 1.70 15.30 -11.90
C LYS A 327 3.01 14.65 -12.34
N LYS A 328 3.01 13.81 -13.38
CA LYS A 328 4.20 13.10 -13.90
C LYS A 328 4.97 12.37 -12.79
N ILE A 329 4.27 11.78 -11.81
CA ILE A 329 4.90 11.07 -10.69
C ILE A 329 5.58 9.81 -11.22
N ARG A 330 6.88 9.66 -10.95
CA ARG A 330 7.68 8.51 -11.41
C ARG A 330 7.96 7.47 -10.32
N SER A 331 7.75 7.82 -9.06
CA SER A 331 8.05 6.91 -7.94
C SER A 331 6.96 5.83 -7.80
N THR A 332 7.31 4.57 -8.05
CA THR A 332 6.40 3.42 -7.84
C THR A 332 5.94 3.33 -6.39
N ARG A 333 6.78 3.72 -5.43
CA ARG A 333 6.40 3.74 -4.01
C ARG A 333 5.22 4.67 -3.75
N ILE A 334 5.23 5.85 -4.38
CA ILE A 334 4.14 6.83 -4.22
C ILE A 334 2.88 6.32 -4.92
N MET A 335 3.01 5.68 -6.09
CA MET A 335 1.88 5.05 -6.78
C MET A 335 1.22 3.99 -5.89
N CYS A 336 2.00 3.06 -5.33
CA CYS A 336 1.49 2.01 -4.45
C CYS A 336 0.87 2.56 -3.16
N LEU A 337 1.43 3.64 -2.58
CA LEU A 337 0.83 4.30 -1.41
C LEU A 337 -0.54 4.90 -1.76
N LEU A 338 -0.61 5.63 -2.86
CA LEU A 338 -1.77 6.40 -3.26
C LEU A 338 -2.95 5.50 -3.64
N VAL A 339 -2.67 4.35 -4.27
CA VAL A 339 -3.69 3.35 -4.61
C VAL A 339 -3.94 2.38 -3.45
N GLY A 340 -2.89 1.80 -2.88
CA GLY A 340 -3.03 0.68 -1.94
C GLY A 340 -3.58 1.04 -0.58
N ILE A 341 -3.24 2.21 -0.01
CA ILE A 341 -3.79 2.61 1.30
C ILE A 341 -5.31 2.69 1.26
N PRO A 342 -5.95 3.50 0.38
CA PRO A 342 -7.40 3.60 0.37
C PRO A 342 -8.09 2.28 0.00
N THR A 343 -7.52 1.51 -0.94
CA THR A 343 -8.13 0.22 -1.36
C THR A 343 -8.19 -0.77 -0.20
N VAL A 344 -7.09 -0.97 0.55
CA VAL A 344 -7.09 -1.90 1.71
C VAL A 344 -8.06 -1.45 2.80
N LEU A 345 -8.15 -0.13 3.04
CA LEU A 345 -9.04 0.42 4.06
C LEU A 345 -10.52 0.25 3.68
N ILE A 346 -10.89 0.38 2.41
CA ILE A 346 -12.28 0.22 1.95
C ILE A 346 -12.64 -1.27 1.88
N ASP A 347 -11.83 -2.08 1.21
CA ASP A 347 -12.15 -3.48 0.93
C ASP A 347 -12.35 -4.30 2.20
N THR A 348 -11.54 -4.03 3.22
CA THR A 348 -11.66 -4.71 4.52
C THR A 348 -13.03 -4.44 5.16
N GLN A 349 -13.47 -3.19 5.14
CA GLN A 349 -14.73 -2.78 5.76
C GLN A 349 -15.93 -3.25 4.93
N SER A 350 -15.80 -3.20 3.59
CA SER A 350 -16.76 -3.79 2.66
C SER A 350 -17.00 -5.27 2.93
N ARG A 351 -15.92 -6.02 3.19
CA ARG A 351 -15.99 -7.46 3.42
C ARG A 351 -16.59 -7.83 4.77
N ILE A 352 -16.28 -7.10 5.84
CA ILE A 352 -16.81 -7.39 7.19
C ILE A 352 -18.34 -7.30 7.22
N VAL A 353 -18.92 -6.26 6.61
CA VAL A 353 -20.39 -6.10 6.55
C VAL A 353 -21.03 -7.16 5.64
N LEU A 354 -20.39 -7.51 4.52
CA LEU A 354 -20.89 -8.57 3.63
C LEU A 354 -20.93 -9.94 4.33
N LEU A 355 -19.94 -10.24 5.17
CA LEU A 355 -19.86 -11.51 5.90
C LEU A 355 -20.91 -11.63 7.01
N GLY A 356 -21.37 -10.52 7.58
CA GLY A 356 -22.42 -10.53 8.59
C GLY A 356 -23.80 -10.95 8.09
N THR A 357 -24.00 -11.07 6.76
CA THR A 357 -25.34 -10.97 6.15
C THR A 357 -25.68 -12.05 5.11
N GLN A 358 -24.74 -12.95 4.79
CA GLN A 358 -24.95 -13.95 3.73
C GLN A 358 -25.08 -15.39 4.23
N THR A 359 -25.96 -16.17 3.59
CA THR A 359 -26.03 -17.63 3.80
C THR A 359 -24.96 -18.35 2.98
N ASN A 360 -24.60 -19.57 3.41
CA ASN A 360 -23.53 -20.38 2.83
C ASN A 360 -23.64 -20.58 1.31
N THR A 361 -24.86 -20.76 0.78
CA THR A 361 -25.09 -21.03 -0.65
C THR A 361 -24.88 -19.78 -1.51
N PHE A 362 -25.35 -18.61 -1.05
CA PHE A 362 -25.12 -17.35 -1.76
C PHE A 362 -23.64 -16.96 -1.77
N LEU A 363 -22.89 -17.31 -0.72
CA LEU A 363 -21.45 -17.06 -0.65
C LEU A 363 -20.66 -17.86 -1.67
N VAL A 364 -20.98 -19.15 -1.89
CA VAL A 364 -20.27 -19.98 -2.88
C VAL A 364 -20.52 -19.48 -4.30
N VAL A 365 -21.79 -19.24 -4.66
CA VAL A 365 -22.16 -18.71 -5.99
C VAL A 365 -21.57 -17.32 -6.19
N GLY A 366 -21.62 -16.46 -5.17
CA GLY A 366 -21.01 -15.13 -5.18
C GLY A 366 -19.49 -15.18 -5.36
N THR A 367 -18.80 -16.15 -4.76
CA THR A 367 -17.34 -16.31 -4.89
C THR A 367 -16.96 -16.65 -6.34
N PHE A 368 -17.66 -17.58 -6.98
CA PHE A 368 -17.40 -17.91 -8.39
C PHE A 368 -17.77 -16.76 -9.33
N ALA A 369 -18.88 -16.06 -9.09
CA ALA A 369 -19.26 -14.90 -9.87
C ALA A 369 -18.23 -13.77 -9.76
N LEU A 370 -17.71 -13.50 -8.56
CA LEU A 370 -16.66 -12.53 -8.32
C LEU A 370 -15.37 -12.90 -9.05
N ALA A 371 -14.96 -14.17 -8.96
CA ALA A 371 -13.77 -14.69 -9.66
C ALA A 371 -13.86 -14.50 -11.18
N VAL A 372 -15.01 -14.82 -11.79
CA VAL A 372 -15.22 -14.62 -13.24
C VAL A 372 -15.18 -13.13 -13.60
N ALA A 373 -15.84 -12.28 -12.80
CA ALA A 373 -15.85 -10.84 -13.03
C ALA A 373 -14.45 -10.23 -12.90
N GLU A 374 -13.66 -10.68 -11.92
CA GLU A 374 -12.28 -10.24 -11.69
C GLU A 374 -11.38 -10.61 -12.86
N VAL A 375 -11.41 -11.87 -13.31
CA VAL A 375 -10.67 -12.33 -14.49
C VAL A 375 -11.02 -11.48 -15.71
N ALA A 376 -12.31 -11.26 -15.96
CA ALA A 376 -12.77 -10.48 -17.09
C ALA A 376 -12.29 -9.02 -17.01
N LEU A 377 -12.39 -8.39 -15.85
CA LEU A 377 -11.97 -7.00 -15.62
C LEU A 377 -10.45 -6.85 -15.75
N ARG A 378 -9.65 -7.78 -15.20
CA ARG A 378 -8.19 -7.74 -15.30
C ARG A 378 -7.72 -7.97 -16.73
N ALA A 379 -8.31 -8.94 -17.44
CA ALA A 379 -8.05 -9.15 -18.86
C ALA A 379 -8.42 -7.91 -19.70
N ALA A 380 -9.58 -7.30 -19.44
CA ALA A 380 -10.02 -6.09 -20.13
C ALA A 380 -9.11 -4.89 -19.86
N LYS A 381 -8.68 -4.67 -18.61
CA LYS A 381 -7.74 -3.61 -18.24
C LYS A 381 -6.37 -3.82 -18.91
N ALA A 382 -5.83 -5.04 -18.88
CA ALA A 382 -4.57 -5.36 -19.54
C ALA A 382 -4.65 -5.12 -21.05
N ALA A 383 -5.73 -5.59 -21.69
CA ALA A 383 -5.99 -5.35 -23.11
C ALA A 383 -6.09 -3.85 -23.43
N PHE A 384 -6.77 -3.07 -22.59
CA PHE A 384 -6.90 -1.62 -22.75
C PHE A 384 -5.55 -0.91 -22.63
N VAL A 385 -4.69 -1.28 -21.67
CA VAL A 385 -3.35 -0.70 -21.51
C VAL A 385 -2.46 -1.01 -22.73
N VAL A 386 -2.51 -2.25 -23.22
CA VAL A 386 -1.77 -2.65 -24.43
C VAL A 386 -2.29 -1.92 -25.66
N TRP A 387 -3.60 -1.84 -25.83
CA TRP A 387 -4.25 -1.15 -26.95
C TRP A 387 -3.93 0.34 -26.96
N THR A 388 -4.06 1.04 -25.82
CA THR A 388 -3.74 2.46 -25.70
C THR A 388 -2.26 2.75 -25.98
N THR A 389 -1.36 1.88 -25.52
CA THR A 389 0.07 1.98 -25.81
C THR A 389 0.36 1.82 -27.30
N ARG A 390 -0.26 0.83 -27.96
CA ARG A 390 -0.12 0.59 -29.41
C ARG A 390 -0.72 1.71 -30.25
N ARG A 391 -1.88 2.25 -29.86
CA ARG A 391 -2.51 3.37 -30.56
C ARG A 391 -1.62 4.61 -30.52
N ARG A 392 -1.06 4.92 -29.35
CA ARG A 392 -0.19 6.08 -29.18
C ARG A 392 1.19 5.89 -29.84
N SER A 393 1.70 4.66 -29.91
CA SER A 393 2.92 4.37 -30.68
C SER A 393 2.71 4.55 -32.19
N ARG A 394 1.54 4.17 -32.72
CA ARG A 394 1.19 4.42 -34.13
C ARG A 394 1.10 5.91 -34.44
N ALA A 395 0.36 6.67 -33.62
CA ALA A 395 0.25 8.12 -33.78
C ALA A 395 1.60 8.84 -33.63
N LEU A 396 2.50 8.35 -32.78
CA LEU A 396 3.88 8.86 -32.70
C LEU A 396 4.67 8.54 -33.97
N GLY A 397 4.52 7.33 -34.52
CA GLY A 397 5.17 6.92 -35.76
C GLY A 397 4.73 7.80 -36.94
N GLU A 398 3.43 8.07 -37.05
CA GLU A 398 2.86 8.99 -38.05
C GLU A 398 3.44 10.41 -37.92
N LYS A 399 3.47 10.96 -36.70
CA LYS A 399 4.06 12.30 -36.45
C LYS A 399 5.56 12.35 -36.74
N LEU A 400 6.30 11.29 -36.40
CA LEU A 400 7.74 11.22 -36.67
C LEU A 400 7.99 11.14 -38.18
N HIS A 401 7.15 10.41 -38.91
CA HIS A 401 7.20 10.30 -40.37
C HIS A 401 6.87 11.64 -41.04
N GLU A 402 5.84 12.35 -40.57
CA GLU A 402 5.49 13.70 -41.02
C GLU A 402 6.65 14.70 -40.81
N ILE A 403 7.26 14.70 -39.62
CA ILE A 403 8.43 15.55 -39.31
C ILE A 403 9.62 15.21 -40.22
N SER A 404 9.83 13.93 -40.56
CA SER A 404 10.90 13.51 -41.46
C SER A 404 10.67 13.89 -42.93
N HIS A 405 9.41 13.87 -43.39
CA HIS A 405 9.05 14.25 -44.76
C HIS A 405 8.99 15.77 -44.96
N SER A 406 8.73 16.55 -43.91
CA SER A 406 8.41 17.97 -44.06
C SER A 406 9.61 18.91 -44.33
N ARG A 407 10.88 18.55 -44.06
CA ARG A 407 12.06 19.31 -44.56
C ARG A 407 13.42 18.71 -44.20
N GLN A 408 14.36 18.86 -45.14
CA GLN A 408 15.66 18.19 -45.24
C GLN A 408 16.86 18.94 -44.60
N ASN A 409 16.65 20.02 -43.83
CA ASN A 409 17.76 20.85 -43.32
C ASN A 409 17.74 21.04 -41.79
N SER A 410 18.89 20.74 -41.17
CA SER A 410 19.43 21.20 -39.85
C SER A 410 19.39 20.26 -38.62
N GLY A 411 20.49 20.30 -37.86
CA GLY A 411 20.83 19.43 -36.72
C GLY A 411 20.03 19.63 -35.41
N GLU A 412 19.17 20.65 -35.33
CA GLU A 412 18.23 20.84 -34.20
C GLU A 412 17.12 19.76 -34.17
N GLN A 413 16.93 19.02 -35.28
CA GLN A 413 15.83 18.10 -35.51
C GLN A 413 16.04 16.69 -34.88
N ILE A 414 17.29 16.25 -34.76
CA ILE A 414 17.64 15.01 -34.02
C ILE A 414 17.26 15.16 -32.54
N SER A 415 17.43 16.36 -31.98
CA SER A 415 17.03 16.67 -30.61
C SER A 415 15.51 16.64 -30.42
N SER A 416 14.74 17.21 -31.36
CA SER A 416 13.27 17.23 -31.33
C SER A 416 12.63 15.83 -31.42
N THR A 417 13.07 15.03 -32.39
CA THR A 417 12.57 13.65 -32.60
C THR A 417 12.97 12.72 -31.46
N ALA A 418 14.21 12.83 -30.96
CA ALA A 418 14.65 12.11 -29.78
C ALA A 418 13.84 12.51 -28.53
N THR A 419 13.52 13.79 -28.37
CA THR A 419 12.72 14.29 -27.24
C THR A 419 11.30 13.73 -27.25
N LEU A 420 10.63 13.71 -28.41
CA LEU A 420 9.30 13.11 -28.54
C LEU A 420 9.29 11.60 -28.26
N LYS A 421 10.28 10.88 -28.79
CA LYS A 421 10.45 9.45 -28.53
C LYS A 421 10.72 9.18 -27.05
N LEU A 422 11.56 9.99 -26.41
CA LEU A 422 11.83 9.90 -24.98
C LEU A 422 10.60 10.23 -24.15
N GLU A 423 9.81 11.25 -24.50
CA GLU A 423 8.57 11.58 -23.79
C GLU A 423 7.55 10.44 -23.87
N PHE A 424 7.38 9.84 -25.04
CA PHE A 424 6.53 8.66 -25.20
C PHE A 424 7.02 7.48 -24.35
N GLU A 425 8.32 7.16 -24.39
CA GLU A 425 8.89 6.08 -23.58
C GLU A 425 8.73 6.36 -22.08
N PHE A 426 8.89 7.60 -21.64
CA PHE A 426 8.64 7.98 -20.25
C PHE A 426 7.18 7.82 -19.86
N TRP A 427 6.25 8.26 -20.71
CA TRP A 427 4.82 8.09 -20.48
C TRP A 427 4.43 6.61 -20.45
N ARG A 428 4.90 5.81 -21.41
CA ARG A 428 4.67 4.36 -21.48
C ARG A 428 5.16 3.67 -20.21
N LYS A 429 6.40 3.94 -19.79
CA LYS A 429 6.96 3.41 -18.54
C LYS A 429 6.18 3.84 -17.31
N GLN A 430 5.61 5.04 -17.32
CA GLN A 430 4.79 5.55 -16.22
C GLN A 430 3.44 4.83 -16.15
N VAL A 431 2.75 4.65 -17.28
CA VAL A 431 1.47 3.95 -17.36
C VAL A 431 1.62 2.48 -16.96
N ILE A 432 2.63 1.79 -17.49
CA ILE A 432 2.89 0.39 -17.14
C ILE A 432 3.20 0.28 -15.65
N SER A 433 4.10 1.12 -15.12
CA SER A 433 4.42 1.08 -13.68
C SER A 433 3.25 1.42 -12.78
N TYR A 434 2.31 2.27 -13.22
CA TYR A 434 1.10 2.55 -12.46
C TYR A 434 0.17 1.34 -12.47
N HIS A 435 -0.07 0.75 -13.65
CA HIS A 435 -0.93 -0.41 -13.79
C HIS A 435 -0.43 -1.61 -12.96
N THR A 436 0.87 -1.90 -13.00
CA THR A 436 1.45 -2.95 -12.16
C THR A 436 1.30 -2.62 -10.67
N ALA A 437 1.43 -1.35 -10.28
CA ALA A 437 1.28 -0.91 -8.89
C ALA A 437 -0.16 -1.01 -8.40
N GLU A 438 -1.14 -0.70 -9.26
CA GLU A 438 -2.56 -0.86 -9.05
C GLU A 438 -2.89 -2.35 -8.83
N LEU A 439 -2.53 -3.22 -9.79
CA LEU A 439 -2.74 -4.67 -9.70
C LEU A 439 -2.16 -5.28 -8.42
N THR A 440 -0.89 -4.95 -8.13
CA THR A 440 -0.24 -5.46 -6.92
C THR A 440 -0.95 -4.98 -5.66
N ALA A 441 -1.34 -3.71 -5.61
CA ALA A 441 -2.03 -3.14 -4.46
C ALA A 441 -3.44 -3.73 -4.26
N ASP A 442 -4.13 -4.04 -5.35
CA ASP A 442 -5.44 -4.71 -5.38
C ASP A 442 -5.35 -6.11 -4.75
N MET A 443 -4.40 -6.93 -5.23
CA MET A 443 -4.15 -8.27 -4.67
C MET A 443 -3.81 -8.23 -3.18
N TYR A 444 -2.96 -7.29 -2.76
CA TYR A 444 -2.66 -7.10 -1.33
C TYR A 444 -3.93 -6.73 -0.55
N ALA A 445 -4.75 -5.82 -1.08
CA ALA A 445 -5.98 -5.39 -0.43
C ALA A 445 -6.96 -6.55 -0.26
N GLU A 446 -7.13 -7.39 -1.28
CA GLU A 446 -8.01 -8.57 -1.24
C GLU A 446 -7.55 -9.56 -0.16
N TYR A 447 -6.28 -9.97 -0.17
CA TYR A 447 -5.76 -10.92 0.82
C TYR A 447 -5.79 -10.37 2.25
N ILE A 448 -5.45 -9.09 2.43
CA ILE A 448 -5.46 -8.45 3.75
C ILE A 448 -6.90 -8.28 4.22
N ALA A 449 -7.84 -7.92 3.35
CA ALA A 449 -9.25 -7.81 3.69
C ALA A 449 -9.80 -9.16 4.14
N ILE A 450 -9.48 -10.26 3.44
CA ILE A 450 -9.85 -11.62 3.85
C ILE A 450 -9.24 -11.97 5.21
N GLY A 451 -7.94 -11.76 5.38
CA GLY A 451 -7.26 -12.11 6.64
C GLY A 451 -7.73 -11.27 7.84
N CYS A 452 -7.93 -9.97 7.65
CA CYS A 452 -8.47 -9.08 8.68
C CYS A 452 -9.90 -9.47 9.04
N SER A 453 -10.77 -9.76 8.06
CA SER A 453 -12.15 -10.16 8.34
C SER A 453 -12.23 -11.54 9.02
N GLN A 454 -11.43 -12.51 8.58
CA GLN A 454 -11.28 -13.81 9.24
C GLN A 454 -10.86 -13.63 10.70
N SER A 455 -9.87 -12.79 10.93
CA SER A 455 -9.36 -12.55 12.28
C SER A 455 -10.41 -11.88 13.17
N ILE A 456 -11.16 -10.91 12.65
CA ILE A 456 -12.23 -10.24 13.40
C ILE A 456 -13.36 -11.23 13.74
N ILE A 457 -13.82 -12.03 12.77
CA ILE A 457 -14.86 -13.06 13.03
C ILE A 457 -14.35 -14.09 14.03
N PHE A 458 -13.09 -14.52 13.89
CA PHE A 458 -12.50 -15.45 14.82
C PHE A 458 -12.49 -14.89 16.25
N TRP A 459 -12.16 -13.62 16.49
CA TRP A 459 -12.05 -13.10 17.86
C TRP A 459 -13.35 -12.49 18.40
N TRP A 460 -14.13 -11.78 17.57
CA TRP A 460 -15.21 -10.89 18.04
C TRP A 460 -16.62 -11.39 17.72
N LEU A 461 -16.80 -12.48 16.95
CA LEU A 461 -18.15 -12.98 16.67
C LEU A 461 -18.85 -13.40 17.96
N GLY A 462 -20.04 -12.83 18.20
CA GLY A 462 -20.83 -13.05 19.41
C GLY A 462 -20.35 -12.29 20.65
N HIS A 463 -19.39 -11.36 20.53
CA HIS A 463 -18.96 -10.52 21.65
C HIS A 463 -20.01 -9.45 21.97
N PRO A 464 -20.46 -9.31 23.23
CA PRO A 464 -21.61 -8.45 23.59
C PRO A 464 -21.39 -6.97 23.28
N LEU A 465 -20.14 -6.51 23.35
CA LEU A 465 -19.75 -5.12 23.04
C LEU A 465 -19.63 -4.84 21.52
N TYR A 466 -19.85 -5.83 20.64
CA TYR A 466 -19.77 -5.67 19.18
C TYR A 466 -21.08 -6.09 18.50
N PRO A 467 -22.16 -5.29 18.62
CA PRO A 467 -23.49 -5.67 18.16
C PRO A 467 -23.58 -5.94 16.65
N VAL A 468 -22.71 -5.29 15.85
CA VAL A 468 -22.63 -5.48 14.38
C VAL A 468 -22.21 -6.91 14.01
N LEU A 469 -21.56 -7.62 14.92
CA LEU A 469 -21.08 -9.00 14.75
C LEU A 469 -21.95 -10.01 15.50
N CYS A 470 -23.03 -9.55 16.14
CA CYS A 470 -24.04 -10.40 16.75
C CYS A 470 -25.15 -10.63 15.73
N VAL A 471 -25.09 -11.77 15.03
CA VAL A 471 -26.19 -12.20 14.15
C VAL A 471 -27.42 -12.49 15.02
N GLU A 472 -28.61 -12.06 14.59
CA GLU A 472 -29.88 -12.08 15.35
C GLU A 472 -30.36 -13.48 15.77
N GLY A 473 -29.66 -14.55 15.37
CA GLY A 473 -29.88 -15.93 15.81
C GLY A 473 -28.78 -16.56 16.68
N VAL A 474 -27.71 -15.83 17.01
CA VAL A 474 -26.56 -16.34 17.81
C VAL A 474 -26.77 -16.19 19.31
N ILE A 475 -27.61 -15.24 19.73
CA ILE A 475 -27.89 -14.94 21.14
C ILE A 475 -28.69 -16.07 21.82
N THR A 476 -29.39 -16.91 21.05
CA THR A 476 -30.19 -18.04 21.54
C THR A 476 -29.50 -19.41 21.38
N LEU A 477 -28.30 -19.45 20.82
CA LEU A 477 -27.57 -20.69 20.54
C LEU A 477 -26.64 -21.07 21.70
N SER A 478 -26.53 -22.37 21.97
CA SER A 478 -25.53 -22.91 22.90
C SER A 478 -24.11 -22.56 22.44
N GLU A 479 -23.14 -22.40 23.36
CA GLU A 479 -21.74 -22.10 23.04
C GLU A 479 -21.14 -23.06 21.98
N LEU A 480 -21.62 -24.31 21.98
CA LEU A 480 -21.21 -25.34 21.04
C LEU A 480 -21.73 -25.09 19.61
N ASP A 481 -22.87 -24.44 19.45
CA ASP A 481 -23.40 -24.06 18.14
C ASP A 481 -22.81 -22.75 17.64
N VAL A 482 -22.49 -21.81 18.54
CA VAL A 482 -21.72 -20.59 18.19
C VAL A 482 -20.32 -20.96 17.67
N SER A 483 -19.65 -21.91 18.30
CA SER A 483 -18.33 -22.37 17.85
C SER A 483 -18.37 -23.07 16.48
N LYS A 484 -19.41 -23.86 16.19
CA LYS A 484 -19.65 -24.45 14.86
C LYS A 484 -19.90 -23.39 13.79
N VAL A 485 -20.71 -22.37 14.10
CA VAL A 485 -20.97 -21.24 13.18
C VAL A 485 -19.67 -20.48 12.89
N ARG A 486 -18.88 -20.18 13.92
CA ARG A 486 -17.54 -19.56 13.78
C ARG A 486 -16.63 -20.39 12.89
N PHE A 487 -16.54 -21.69 13.15
CA PHE A 487 -15.70 -22.59 12.37
C PHE A 487 -16.13 -22.64 10.90
N ASN A 488 -17.44 -22.74 10.64
CA ASN A 488 -17.97 -22.78 9.28
C ASN A 488 -17.72 -21.47 8.52
N GLN A 489 -17.87 -20.31 9.17
CA GLN A 489 -17.56 -19.00 8.57
C GLN A 489 -16.06 -18.84 8.28
N VAL A 490 -15.19 -19.27 9.20
CA VAL A 490 -13.74 -19.24 8.99
C VAL A 490 -13.32 -20.19 7.87
N ALA A 491 -13.89 -21.40 7.82
CA ALA A 491 -13.64 -22.37 6.76
C ALA A 491 -14.07 -21.85 5.39
N MET A 492 -15.22 -21.19 5.32
CA MET A 492 -15.71 -20.56 4.10
C MET A 492 -14.82 -19.44 3.60
N LEU A 493 -14.35 -18.57 4.50
CA LEU A 493 -13.36 -17.55 4.15
C LEU A 493 -12.03 -18.18 3.70
N GLY A 494 -11.64 -19.31 4.27
CA GLY A 494 -10.50 -20.10 3.82
C GLY A 494 -10.67 -20.57 2.39
N PHE A 495 -11.85 -21.08 2.04
CA PHE A 495 -12.19 -21.44 0.66
C PHE A 495 -12.12 -20.23 -0.29
N GLN A 496 -12.70 -19.08 0.10
CA GLN A 496 -12.60 -17.85 -0.69
C GLN A 496 -11.14 -17.43 -0.91
N CYS A 497 -10.29 -17.52 0.12
CA CYS A 497 -8.87 -17.22 0.00
C CYS A 497 -8.17 -18.12 -1.02
N ILE A 498 -8.47 -19.42 -1.03
CA ILE A 498 -7.87 -20.36 -1.98
C ILE A 498 -8.30 -20.04 -3.42
N VAL A 499 -9.59 -19.76 -3.64
CA VAL A 499 -10.11 -19.38 -4.96
C VAL A 499 -9.45 -18.09 -5.43
N GLU A 500 -9.36 -17.08 -4.57
CA GLU A 500 -8.72 -15.79 -4.88
C GLU A 500 -7.26 -15.97 -5.29
N VAL A 501 -6.49 -16.71 -4.49
CA VAL A 501 -5.08 -17.00 -4.78
C VAL A 501 -4.95 -17.67 -6.14
N PHE A 502 -5.82 -18.64 -6.47
CA PHE A 502 -5.78 -19.28 -7.78
C PHE A 502 -6.12 -18.32 -8.93
N VAL A 503 -7.17 -17.51 -8.78
CA VAL A 503 -7.63 -16.55 -9.79
C VAL A 503 -6.55 -15.49 -10.06
N ASP A 504 -5.96 -14.94 -9.00
CA ASP A 504 -4.87 -13.98 -9.08
C ASP A 504 -3.66 -14.53 -9.84
N TYR A 505 -3.30 -15.79 -9.57
CA TYR A 505 -2.19 -16.44 -10.25
C TYR A 505 -2.43 -16.49 -11.77
N VAL A 506 -3.63 -16.92 -12.17
CA VAL A 506 -4.02 -16.99 -13.57
C VAL A 506 -4.04 -15.60 -14.21
N CYS A 507 -4.52 -14.58 -13.50
CA CYS A 507 -4.52 -13.18 -13.95
C CYS A 507 -3.09 -12.66 -14.22
N ILE A 508 -2.15 -12.87 -13.28
CA ILE A 508 -0.75 -12.47 -13.48
C ILE A 508 -0.15 -13.15 -14.72
N VAL A 509 -0.42 -14.43 -14.92
CA VAL A 509 0.07 -15.17 -16.10
C VAL A 509 -0.47 -14.56 -17.39
N MET A 510 -1.77 -14.24 -17.46
CA MET A 510 -2.37 -13.57 -18.61
C MET A 510 -1.78 -12.18 -18.86
N GLU A 511 -1.49 -11.43 -17.80
CA GLU A 511 -0.90 -10.09 -17.87
C GLU A 511 0.56 -10.10 -18.34
N MET A 512 1.36 -11.05 -17.84
CA MET A 512 2.71 -11.28 -18.34
C MET A 512 2.69 -11.77 -19.80
N ALA A 513 1.70 -12.56 -20.19
CA ALA A 513 1.49 -12.95 -21.59
C ALA A 513 1.12 -11.75 -22.47
N ALA A 514 0.37 -10.77 -21.93
CA ALA A 514 0.06 -9.51 -22.59
C ALA A 514 1.26 -8.53 -22.68
N GLY A 515 2.37 -8.82 -22.00
CA GLY A 515 3.61 -8.04 -22.03
C GLY A 515 3.76 -7.01 -20.92
N ILE A 516 3.10 -7.21 -19.77
CA ILE A 516 3.25 -6.38 -18.57
C ILE A 516 4.43 -6.93 -17.74
N GLU A 517 5.41 -6.07 -17.45
CA GLU A 517 6.62 -6.42 -16.66
C GLU A 517 6.45 -6.06 -15.18
N PHE A 518 6.80 -6.98 -14.28
CA PHE A 518 6.64 -6.83 -12.82
C PHE A 518 7.95 -6.58 -12.04
N ASP A 519 9.10 -6.61 -12.71
CA ASP A 519 10.45 -6.55 -12.09
C ASP A 519 10.63 -5.37 -11.13
N ARG A 520 10.04 -4.23 -11.47
CA ARG A 520 10.17 -3.00 -10.70
C ARG A 520 9.47 -3.10 -9.35
N ILE A 521 8.42 -3.90 -9.24
CA ILE A 521 7.67 -4.12 -7.99
C ILE A 521 8.34 -5.18 -7.12
N GLU A 522 9.01 -6.17 -7.72
CA GLU A 522 9.79 -7.16 -6.98
C GLU A 522 10.78 -6.50 -6.01
N GLY A 523 11.51 -5.48 -6.52
CA GLY A 523 12.46 -4.68 -5.74
C GLY A 523 11.81 -3.79 -4.66
N LEU A 524 10.49 -3.64 -4.67
CA LEU A 524 9.71 -2.91 -3.65
C LEU A 524 9.04 -3.84 -2.62
N SER A 525 9.17 -5.17 -2.76
CA SER A 525 8.44 -6.14 -1.93
C SER A 525 8.58 -5.92 -0.42
N THR A 526 9.77 -5.62 0.10
CA THR A 526 9.97 -5.34 1.53
C THR A 526 9.27 -4.05 1.98
N PHE A 527 9.27 -3.02 1.13
CA PHE A 527 8.57 -1.76 1.42
C PHE A 527 7.06 -1.96 1.42
N LEU A 528 6.52 -2.70 0.44
CA LEU A 528 5.10 -3.01 0.36
C LEU A 528 4.66 -3.87 1.54
N GLY A 529 5.44 -4.90 1.90
CA GLY A 529 5.17 -5.71 3.09
C GLY A 529 5.08 -4.86 4.36
N ALA A 530 6.03 -3.95 4.60
CA ALA A 530 6.01 -3.07 5.76
C ALA A 530 4.81 -2.08 5.76
N LEU A 531 4.46 -1.56 4.57
CA LEU A 531 3.31 -0.66 4.38
C LEU A 531 2.00 -1.38 4.72
N PHE A 532 1.78 -2.52 4.08
CA PHE A 532 0.53 -3.27 4.20
C PHE A 532 0.37 -3.94 5.56
N MET A 533 1.47 -4.32 6.21
CA MET A 533 1.48 -4.75 7.60
C MET A 533 0.98 -3.64 8.54
N THR A 534 1.41 -2.40 8.30
CA THR A 534 0.89 -1.23 9.04
C THR A 534 -0.61 -1.04 8.75
N MET A 535 -1.03 -1.14 7.49
CA MET A 535 -2.44 -0.97 7.11
C MET A 535 -3.34 -2.04 7.71
N ALA A 536 -2.89 -3.29 7.81
CA ALA A 536 -3.65 -4.37 8.46
C ALA A 536 -3.95 -4.04 9.93
N VAL A 537 -2.95 -3.59 10.69
CA VAL A 537 -3.14 -3.19 12.10
C VAL A 537 -3.99 -1.92 12.21
N VAL A 538 -3.81 -0.94 11.32
CA VAL A 538 -4.66 0.25 11.28
C VAL A 538 -6.12 -0.13 11.00
N ASN A 539 -6.38 -1.08 10.11
CA ASN A 539 -7.72 -1.60 9.87
C ASN A 539 -8.34 -2.24 11.11
N ILE A 540 -7.57 -3.05 11.85
CA ILE A 540 -8.04 -3.62 13.12
C ILE A 540 -8.32 -2.51 14.15
N ASN A 541 -7.50 -1.46 14.21
CA ASN A 541 -7.76 -0.31 15.08
C ASN A 541 -9.06 0.41 14.64
N ILE A 542 -9.26 0.65 13.34
CA ILE A 542 -10.52 1.24 12.84
C ILE A 542 -11.71 0.37 13.26
N SER A 543 -11.68 -0.92 12.94
CA SER A 543 -12.79 -1.82 13.24
C SER A 543 -13.06 -1.96 14.75
N SER A 544 -12.02 -2.03 15.60
CA SER A 544 -12.19 -2.14 17.06
C SER A 544 -12.85 -0.91 17.67
N GLY A 545 -12.53 0.30 17.21
CA GLY A 545 -13.14 1.54 17.70
C GLY A 545 -14.50 1.85 17.07
N VAL A 546 -14.64 1.62 15.76
CA VAL A 546 -15.85 1.98 14.98
C VAL A 546 -16.98 0.96 15.09
N TYR A 547 -16.71 -0.29 15.52
CA TYR A 547 -17.77 -1.29 15.75
C TYR A 547 -18.19 -1.47 17.22
N LEU A 548 -17.38 -1.05 18.21
CA LEU A 548 -17.71 -1.04 19.65
C LEU A 548 -19.06 -0.36 20.02
N GLY A 549 -20.10 -1.12 20.34
CA GLY A 549 -21.47 -0.65 20.57
C GLY A 549 -21.76 -0.14 21.97
#